data_AF-A0A7V2CLN1-F1
#
_entry.id   AF-A0A7V2CLN1-F1
#
_cell.length_a   1.000
_cell.length_b   1.000
_cell.length_c   1.000
_cell.angle_alpha   90.00
_cell.angle_beta   90.00
_cell.angle_gamma   90.00
#
_symmetry.space_group_name_H-M   'P 1'
#
loop_
_entity.id
_entity.type
_entity.pdbx_description
1 polymer ?
#
loop_
_entity_poly.entity_id
_entity_poly.type
_entity_poly.pdbx_seq_one_letter_code
_entity_poly.pdbx_strand_id
1 'polypeptide(L)'
;MTRPPRRHLRTRSKGAIPPQVRTTTDAQRRAYEPVRASAARGQAPRPASSSTRSLPATTTTMDLIVSDRRQPKSDWYEWARGLLAVMVSAALLSLLLEHGFESPAVPLRILHGVQWSAVVLFILLRAAGLLAPARRTAELREHWHDYVLLAVAAATVLVRFELASGSLRAAGTIYLGTMQAFLGVRVGIKFLQLQLLAAQARIHPARVMVLSFATVILVGALLLALPKSTRPIVAGEGLYQAKHLLNCLFTATSAVCVTGLVVYDTGRDFTLFGQAVILVLIQVGGLGVMIFGTVIGTLAGRELSLRSALVLQDALSHDTAGQIGRMVRFIFFGTLVLEAAGAVLLYGAWGPEVSPWPKRVYYSVFHSVSAFCNAGFALPGNSLLAYRRTWQVYGVIMPLIVLGGLGFPVLRDLQEHLRLAAERLTRRLAGRRDPLKRPPRRRPLPWTLQSRIVLTASGLLILAGAVLLFLL
;
A
#
# COMPACT_ATOMS: atom_id res chain seq x y z
N MET A 1 -75.63 -12.18 36.66
CA MET A 1 -76.65 -12.68 35.69
C MET A 1 -76.02 -13.73 34.80
N THR A 2 -76.85 -14.57 34.16
CA THR A 2 -76.55 -15.51 33.04
C THR A 2 -75.43 -16.55 33.20
N ARG A 3 -75.64 -17.75 32.62
CA ARG A 3 -74.78 -18.94 32.71
C ARG A 3 -74.53 -19.53 31.29
N PRO A 4 -73.64 -20.54 31.12
CA PRO A 4 -73.03 -20.90 29.83
C PRO A 4 -73.71 -22.12 29.16
N PRO A 5 -73.07 -22.67 28.11
CA PRO A 5 -72.60 -24.07 28.20
C PRO A 5 -71.08 -24.17 27.85
N ARG A 6 -70.23 -25.08 28.38
CA ARG A 6 -70.29 -26.56 28.61
C ARG A 6 -70.43 -27.34 27.29
N ARG A 7 -69.68 -28.41 26.98
CA ARG A 7 -69.21 -29.61 27.74
C ARG A 7 -67.85 -30.10 27.17
N HIS A 8 -66.86 -30.57 27.95
CA HIS A 8 -66.63 -31.93 28.54
C HIS A 8 -66.35 -33.07 27.54
N LEU A 9 -65.52 -34.10 27.80
CA LEU A 9 -64.60 -34.41 28.94
C LEU A 9 -63.12 -34.39 28.41
N ARG A 10 -62.12 -35.27 28.64
CA ARG A 10 -61.78 -36.44 29.52
C ARG A 10 -60.24 -36.65 29.42
N THR A 11 -59.37 -37.05 30.37
CA THR A 11 -59.27 -37.09 31.86
C THR A 11 -57.82 -37.46 32.26
N ARG A 12 -57.36 -37.11 33.48
CA ARG A 12 -56.12 -37.60 34.19
C ARG A 12 -54.74 -37.18 33.62
N SER A 13 -53.63 -37.23 34.37
CA SER A 13 -53.36 -36.97 35.81
C SER A 13 -51.85 -37.10 36.13
N LYS A 14 -51.28 -36.23 36.97
CA LYS A 14 -49.88 -36.27 37.48
C LYS A 14 -48.82 -36.06 36.36
N GLY A 15 -47.57 -35.66 36.61
CA GLY A 15 -46.96 -35.18 37.86
C GLY A 15 -45.48 -35.58 37.96
N ALA A 16 -44.63 -34.61 38.34
CA ALA A 16 -43.16 -34.73 38.55
C ALA A 16 -42.26 -34.90 37.31
N ILE A 17 -41.01 -34.48 37.51
CA ILE A 17 -39.92 -34.28 36.53
C ILE A 17 -39.16 -35.60 36.28
N PRO A 18 -38.81 -35.95 35.02
CA PRO A 18 -37.84 -37.00 34.72
C PRO A 18 -36.38 -36.49 34.78
N PRO A 19 -35.39 -37.33 35.16
CA PRO A 19 -34.05 -36.88 35.54
C PRO A 19 -33.04 -36.74 34.38
N GLN A 20 -31.87 -36.17 34.70
CA GLN A 20 -30.71 -36.05 33.81
C GLN A 20 -30.13 -37.42 33.41
N VAL A 21 -29.75 -37.57 32.14
CA VAL A 21 -29.01 -38.74 31.62
C VAL A 21 -27.50 -38.51 31.77
N ARG A 22 -26.77 -39.56 32.17
CA ARG A 22 -25.33 -39.49 32.46
C ARG A 22 -24.44 -39.42 31.22
N THR A 23 -23.23 -38.90 31.44
CA THR A 23 -22.13 -38.75 30.47
C THR A 23 -21.61 -40.09 29.91
N THR A 24 -21.43 -40.17 28.60
CA THR A 24 -20.75 -41.28 27.90
C THR A 24 -19.34 -40.88 27.45
N THR A 25 -18.36 -40.98 28.35
CA THR A 25 -16.94 -40.67 28.07
C THR A 25 -16.05 -41.91 28.23
N ASP A 26 -16.10 -42.85 27.28
CA ASP A 26 -15.24 -44.05 27.31
C ASP A 26 -14.84 -44.63 25.92
N ALA A 27 -15.07 -43.89 24.83
CA ALA A 27 -14.95 -44.44 23.46
C ALA A 27 -13.68 -44.06 22.66
N GLN A 28 -12.81 -43.18 23.16
CA GLN A 28 -11.64 -42.67 22.40
C GLN A 28 -10.32 -42.58 23.20
N ARG A 29 -10.14 -43.37 24.26
CA ARG A 29 -8.88 -43.46 25.04
C ARG A 29 -8.11 -44.78 24.82
N ARG A 30 -7.99 -45.25 23.57
CA ARG A 30 -7.17 -46.42 23.20
C ARG A 30 -6.43 -46.25 21.86
N ALA A 31 -5.48 -45.32 21.83
CA ALA A 31 -4.47 -45.23 20.76
C ALA A 31 -3.29 -44.33 21.18
N TYR A 32 -2.40 -44.79 22.06
CA TYR A 32 -0.95 -44.47 22.18
C TYR A 32 -0.42 -44.95 23.55
N GLU A 33 0.48 -45.93 23.57
CA GLU A 33 1.48 -46.12 24.62
C GLU A 33 2.68 -46.94 24.06
N PRO A 34 3.92 -46.79 24.58
CA PRO A 34 5.13 -47.21 23.88
C PRO A 34 5.62 -48.61 24.27
N VAL A 35 6.19 -49.34 23.30
CA VAL A 35 6.85 -50.63 23.54
C VAL A 35 8.27 -50.42 24.06
N ARG A 36 8.60 -51.05 25.20
CA ARG A 36 9.99 -51.24 25.65
C ARG A 36 10.18 -52.59 26.36
N ALA A 37 11.31 -53.22 26.02
CA ALA A 37 12.00 -54.29 26.75
C ALA A 37 11.24 -55.61 27.06
N SER A 38 11.66 -56.67 26.38
CA SER A 38 11.86 -58.00 26.97
C SER A 38 13.12 -58.63 26.35
N ALA A 39 13.87 -59.44 27.10
CA ALA A 39 15.14 -60.00 26.63
C ALA A 39 15.48 -61.32 27.33
N ALA A 40 15.65 -62.41 26.57
CA ALA A 40 16.38 -63.62 26.98
C ALA A 40 16.69 -64.57 25.81
N ARG A 41 17.98 -64.90 25.63
CA ARG A 41 18.58 -66.20 25.20
C ARG A 41 18.10 -66.88 23.89
N GLY A 42 19.04 -67.20 22.96
CA GLY A 42 18.69 -68.05 21.80
C GLY A 42 19.76 -68.38 20.73
N GLN A 43 20.99 -68.77 21.10
CA GLN A 43 22.00 -69.40 20.21
C GLN A 43 22.51 -68.62 18.96
N ALA A 44 23.54 -69.15 18.31
CA ALA A 44 24.21 -68.61 17.10
C ALA A 44 24.58 -69.78 16.16
N PRO A 45 24.91 -69.49 14.88
CA PRO A 45 26.33 -69.56 14.51
C PRO A 45 26.82 -68.49 13.50
N ARG A 46 28.15 -68.41 13.35
CA ARG A 46 28.92 -67.75 12.26
C ARG A 46 29.03 -68.70 11.05
N PRO A 47 29.36 -68.27 9.80
CA PRO A 47 30.40 -67.31 9.37
C PRO A 47 29.82 -66.12 8.55
N ALA A 48 30.52 -65.31 7.75
CA ALA A 48 31.90 -65.31 7.23
C ALA A 48 32.49 -63.88 7.07
N SER A 49 33.51 -63.72 6.21
CA SER A 49 34.27 -62.47 6.00
C SER A 49 34.32 -62.03 4.53
N SER A 50 34.23 -60.73 4.27
CA SER A 50 34.85 -60.07 3.11
C SER A 50 35.24 -58.63 3.48
N SER A 51 36.21 -58.06 2.78
CA SER A 51 36.81 -56.75 3.09
C SER A 51 36.36 -55.66 2.12
N THR A 52 36.40 -54.40 2.55
CA THR A 52 37.12 -53.31 1.82
C THR A 52 37.10 -51.98 2.57
N ARG A 53 38.22 -51.23 2.40
CA ARG A 53 38.39 -49.77 2.55
C ARG A 53 37.64 -49.03 3.68
N SER A 54 38.41 -48.63 4.68
CA SER A 54 38.19 -47.35 5.36
C SER A 54 38.25 -46.20 4.35
N LEU A 55 37.19 -45.37 4.34
CA LEU A 55 37.20 -44.02 3.77
C LEU A 55 36.96 -43.03 4.92
N PRO A 56 37.50 -41.80 4.85
CA PRO A 56 37.44 -40.86 5.97
C PRO A 56 35.99 -40.44 6.27
N ALA A 57 35.73 -40.13 7.53
CA ALA A 57 34.41 -39.63 7.96
C ALA A 57 34.05 -38.36 7.19
N THR A 58 33.10 -38.46 6.26
CA THR A 58 32.54 -37.32 5.54
C THR A 58 31.76 -36.44 6.51
N THR A 59 32.38 -35.33 6.93
CA THR A 59 31.72 -34.26 7.69
C THR A 59 30.40 -33.91 7.04
N THR A 60 29.29 -34.15 7.74
CA THR A 60 27.96 -34.05 7.15
C THR A 60 27.70 -32.63 6.70
N THR A 61 27.36 -32.43 5.42
CA THR A 61 27.05 -31.11 4.83
C THR A 61 25.86 -30.39 5.51
N MET A 62 25.12 -31.10 6.36
CA MET A 62 24.05 -30.60 7.20
C MET A 62 24.55 -29.67 8.34
N ASP A 63 25.73 -29.95 8.92
CA ASP A 63 26.29 -29.12 10.02
C ASP A 63 26.76 -27.74 9.54
N LEU A 64 27.20 -27.66 8.28
CA LEU A 64 27.56 -26.39 7.61
C LEU A 64 26.35 -25.54 7.19
N ILE A 65 25.13 -26.07 7.26
CA ILE A 65 23.88 -25.37 6.85
C ILE A 65 23.06 -24.90 8.06
N VAL A 66 23.27 -25.47 9.25
CA VAL A 66 22.50 -25.15 10.47
C VAL A 66 23.12 -24.02 11.31
N SER A 67 24.39 -23.67 11.08
CA SER A 67 25.10 -22.60 11.82
C SER A 67 24.64 -21.18 11.49
N ASP A 68 23.98 -20.93 10.36
CA ASP A 68 23.46 -19.62 9.95
C ASP A 68 22.14 -19.22 10.66
N ARG A 69 22.06 -19.45 11.98
CA ARG A 69 20.94 -19.00 12.82
C ARG A 69 21.44 -18.37 14.11
N ARG A 70 21.27 -17.05 14.18
CA ARG A 70 21.52 -16.18 15.34
C ARG A 70 23.01 -15.99 15.70
N GLN A 71 23.78 -15.39 14.79
CA GLN A 71 24.84 -14.50 15.26
C GLN A 71 24.23 -13.49 16.25
N PRO A 72 24.88 -13.18 17.39
CA PRO A 72 24.38 -12.16 18.29
C PRO A 72 24.30 -10.80 17.59
N LYS A 73 23.22 -10.06 17.81
CA LYS A 73 23.22 -8.63 17.50
C LYS A 73 24.14 -7.98 18.54
N SER A 74 25.24 -7.38 18.10
CA SER A 74 26.09 -6.59 18.98
C SER A 74 25.30 -5.42 19.55
N ASP A 75 25.33 -5.20 20.87
CA ASP A 75 24.41 -4.31 21.57
C ASP A 75 24.46 -2.87 21.05
N TRP A 76 25.64 -2.41 20.61
CA TRP A 76 25.83 -1.11 19.98
C TRP A 76 24.90 -0.91 18.76
N TYR A 77 24.53 -1.98 18.04
CA TYR A 77 23.63 -1.93 16.89
C TYR A 77 22.14 -1.88 17.28
N GLU A 78 21.79 -2.07 18.56
CA GLU A 78 20.45 -1.75 19.09
C GLU A 78 20.41 -0.34 19.67
N TRP A 79 21.45 0.09 20.41
CA TRP A 79 21.61 1.49 20.79
C TRP A 79 21.67 2.45 19.59
N ALA A 80 22.43 2.11 18.54
CA ALA A 80 22.50 2.88 17.30
C ALA A 80 21.15 2.98 16.57
N ARG A 81 20.34 1.92 16.57
CA ARG A 81 19.00 1.93 15.96
C ARG A 81 18.00 2.74 16.80
N GLY A 82 18.14 2.73 18.12
CA GLY A 82 17.38 3.62 19.02
C GLY A 82 17.74 5.09 18.80
N LEU A 83 19.04 5.42 18.84
CA LEU A 83 19.55 6.78 18.59
C LEU A 83 19.15 7.29 17.21
N LEU A 84 19.26 6.47 16.17
CA LEU A 84 18.81 6.82 14.82
C LEU A 84 17.29 7.08 14.79
N ALA A 85 16.47 6.29 15.49
CA ALA A 85 15.04 6.54 15.56
C ALA A 85 14.70 7.87 16.27
N VAL A 86 15.41 8.22 17.34
CA VAL A 86 15.28 9.52 18.02
C VAL A 86 15.69 10.67 17.11
N MET A 87 16.83 10.55 16.42
CA MET A 87 17.32 11.58 15.49
C MET A 87 16.44 11.73 14.25
N VAL A 88 15.86 10.64 13.73
CA VAL A 88 14.83 10.68 12.68
C VAL A 88 13.60 11.44 13.16
N SER A 89 13.09 11.15 14.36
CA SER A 89 11.95 11.87 14.95
C SER A 89 12.25 13.35 15.23
N ALA A 90 13.46 13.68 15.69
CA ALA A 90 13.89 15.06 15.89
C ALA A 90 14.02 15.83 14.56
N ALA A 91 14.54 15.20 13.51
CA ALA A 91 14.61 15.79 12.18
C ALA A 91 13.23 15.92 11.49
N LEU A 92 12.29 15.00 11.74
CA LEU A 92 10.89 15.15 11.34
C LEU A 92 10.23 16.34 12.06
N LEU A 93 10.44 16.47 13.37
CA LEU A 93 9.89 17.58 14.15
C LEU A 93 10.49 18.92 13.69
N SER A 94 11.79 18.98 13.42
CA SER A 94 12.42 20.19 12.90
C SER A 94 11.92 20.54 11.49
N LEU A 95 11.66 19.54 10.65
CA LEU A 95 10.99 19.70 9.36
C LEU A 95 9.57 20.28 9.50
N LEU A 96 8.77 19.77 10.43
CA LEU A 96 7.41 20.26 10.70
C LEU A 96 7.43 21.69 11.27
N LEU A 97 8.45 22.08 12.03
CA LEU A 97 8.62 23.46 12.48
C LEU A 97 9.02 24.39 11.32
N GLU A 98 9.97 23.98 10.49
CA GLU A 98 10.46 24.74 9.32
C GLU A 98 9.41 24.89 8.20
N HIS A 99 8.60 23.84 7.97
CA HIS A 99 7.65 23.75 6.85
C HIS A 99 6.18 23.86 7.28
N GLY A 100 5.87 23.86 8.58
CA GLY A 100 4.51 24.10 9.10
C GLY A 100 4.21 25.56 9.45
N PHE A 101 5.25 26.38 9.70
CA PHE A 101 5.10 27.77 10.14
C PHE A 101 5.78 28.73 9.16
N GLU A 102 5.28 29.96 9.08
CA GLU A 102 5.90 31.03 8.29
C GLU A 102 7.12 31.61 9.04
N SER A 103 6.97 31.84 10.35
CA SER A 103 8.04 32.13 11.31
C SER A 103 8.19 30.96 12.29
N PRO A 104 9.21 30.08 12.13
CA PRO A 104 9.43 29.00 13.10
C PRO A 104 9.92 29.57 14.44
N ALA A 105 9.32 29.12 15.55
CA ALA A 105 9.70 29.54 16.90
C ALA A 105 11.13 29.12 17.32
N VAL A 106 11.78 28.25 16.53
CA VAL A 106 13.17 27.84 16.70
C VAL A 106 13.99 28.38 15.52
N PRO A 107 15.14 29.05 15.75
CA PRO A 107 15.98 29.57 14.68
C PRO A 107 16.39 28.50 13.66
N LEU A 108 16.33 28.82 12.36
CA LEU A 108 16.63 27.86 11.28
C LEU A 108 18.01 27.20 11.43
N ARG A 109 19.00 27.90 11.97
CA ARG A 109 20.34 27.34 12.26
C ARG A 109 20.28 26.09 13.16
N ILE A 110 19.36 26.07 14.14
CA ILE A 110 19.18 24.93 15.05
C ILE A 110 18.39 23.82 14.37
N LEU A 111 17.33 24.18 13.62
CA LEU A 111 16.53 23.22 12.84
C LEU A 111 17.38 22.47 11.80
N HIS A 112 18.17 23.21 11.01
CA HIS A 112 19.16 22.66 10.07
C HIS A 112 20.26 21.89 10.81
N GLY A 113 20.74 22.38 11.95
CA GLY A 113 21.70 21.66 12.79
C GLY A 113 21.21 20.25 13.15
N VAL A 114 19.98 20.11 13.66
CA VAL A 114 19.36 18.81 13.96
C VAL A 114 19.24 17.92 12.71
N GLN A 115 18.85 18.49 11.56
CA GLN A 115 18.74 17.75 10.29
C GLN A 115 20.11 17.24 9.82
N TRP A 116 21.13 18.10 9.81
CA TRP A 116 22.51 17.71 9.47
C TRP A 116 23.06 16.66 10.43
N SER A 117 22.84 16.78 11.75
CA SER A 117 23.24 15.76 12.72
C SER A 117 22.56 14.41 12.47
N ALA A 118 21.27 14.39 12.13
CA ALA A 118 20.55 13.15 11.79
C ALA A 118 21.09 12.49 10.51
N VAL A 119 21.42 13.30 9.48
CA VAL A 119 22.00 12.82 8.21
C VAL A 119 23.43 12.32 8.39
N VAL A 120 24.27 13.04 9.13
CA VAL A 120 25.64 12.62 9.44
C VAL A 120 25.65 11.33 10.25
N LEU A 121 24.79 11.20 11.28
CA LEU A 121 24.62 9.95 12.01
C LEU A 121 24.17 8.81 11.08
N PHE A 122 23.20 9.06 10.19
CA PHE A 122 22.74 8.05 9.23
C PHE A 122 23.88 7.55 8.33
N ILE A 123 24.70 8.46 7.80
CA ILE A 123 25.86 8.11 6.97
C ILE A 123 26.91 7.33 7.76
N LEU A 124 27.25 7.78 8.97
CA LEU A 124 28.21 7.09 9.85
C LEU A 124 27.77 5.66 10.19
N LEU A 125 26.48 5.45 10.46
CA LEU A 125 25.94 4.11 10.73
C LEU A 125 25.98 3.21 9.48
N ARG A 126 25.71 3.75 8.29
CA ARG A 126 25.82 3.00 7.02
C ARG A 126 27.26 2.72 6.60
N ALA A 127 28.20 3.60 6.94
CA ALA A 127 29.64 3.36 6.79
C ALA A 127 30.12 2.27 7.75
N ALA A 128 29.74 2.32 9.03
CA ALA A 128 30.06 1.28 10.02
C ALA A 128 29.52 -0.10 9.60
N GLY A 129 28.31 -0.17 9.04
CA GLY A 129 27.74 -1.39 8.48
C GLY A 129 28.53 -1.98 7.31
N LEU A 130 29.09 -1.13 6.44
CA LEU A 130 29.98 -1.56 5.35
C LEU A 130 31.37 -1.99 5.83
N LEU A 131 31.89 -1.34 6.87
CA LEU A 131 33.22 -1.60 7.43
C LEU A 131 33.27 -2.90 8.25
N ALA A 132 32.13 -3.38 8.77
CA ALA A 132 32.02 -4.66 9.49
C ALA A 132 32.11 -5.86 8.51
N PRO A 133 33.26 -6.56 8.38
CA PRO A 133 33.48 -7.47 7.25
C PRO A 133 32.54 -8.67 7.25
N ALA A 134 32.24 -9.20 8.45
CA ALA A 134 31.34 -10.32 8.68
C ALA A 134 29.84 -10.02 8.38
N ARG A 135 29.47 -8.76 8.10
CA ARG A 135 28.09 -8.36 7.78
C ARG A 135 27.91 -7.53 6.51
N ARG A 136 29.01 -7.10 5.88
CA ARG A 136 28.98 -6.24 4.67
C ARG A 136 28.03 -6.74 3.57
N THR A 137 27.96 -8.05 3.33
CA THR A 137 27.06 -8.66 2.33
C THR A 137 25.58 -8.65 2.73
N ALA A 138 25.29 -8.86 4.02
CA ALA A 138 23.93 -8.78 4.56
C ALA A 138 23.44 -7.32 4.59
N GLU A 139 24.28 -6.40 5.08
CA GLU A 139 23.99 -4.96 5.13
C GLU A 139 23.74 -4.40 3.72
N LEU A 140 24.60 -4.72 2.75
CA LEU A 140 24.38 -4.34 1.34
C LEU A 140 23.07 -4.91 0.78
N ARG A 141 22.66 -6.14 1.17
CA ARG A 141 21.44 -6.77 0.66
C ARG A 141 20.17 -6.19 1.29
N GLU A 142 20.17 -5.92 2.59
CA GLU A 142 19.03 -5.33 3.30
C GLU A 142 18.87 -3.84 2.95
N HIS A 143 19.98 -3.10 2.87
CA HIS A 143 20.01 -1.65 2.77
C HIS A 143 20.48 -1.11 1.41
N TRP A 144 20.49 -1.93 0.33
CA TRP A 144 20.93 -1.51 -1.02
C TRP A 144 20.31 -0.18 -1.49
N HIS A 145 19.04 0.03 -1.17
CA HIS A 145 18.27 1.22 -1.52
C HIS A 145 18.78 2.49 -0.82
N ASP A 146 19.35 2.37 0.38
CA ASP A 146 20.00 3.47 1.09
C ASP A 146 21.30 3.88 0.42
N TYR A 147 22.11 2.91 0.00
CA TYR A 147 23.39 3.17 -0.68
C TYR A 147 23.19 3.77 -2.08
N VAL A 148 22.19 3.29 -2.83
CA VAL A 148 21.79 3.92 -4.11
C VAL A 148 21.34 5.36 -3.90
N LEU A 149 20.51 5.64 -2.88
CA LEU A 149 20.04 7.00 -2.65
C LEU A 149 21.13 7.93 -2.09
N LEU A 150 22.03 7.43 -1.24
CA LEU A 150 23.22 8.19 -0.82
C LEU A 150 24.13 8.53 -1.99
N ALA A 151 24.32 7.61 -2.95
CA ALA A 151 25.07 7.87 -4.17
C ALA A 151 24.38 8.92 -5.07
N VAL A 152 23.05 8.85 -5.21
CA VAL A 152 22.27 9.88 -5.93
C VAL A 152 22.36 11.24 -5.25
N ALA A 153 22.26 11.31 -3.92
CA ALA A 153 22.38 12.55 -3.16
C ALA A 153 23.80 13.15 -3.24
N ALA A 154 24.84 12.32 -3.23
CA ALA A 154 26.22 12.76 -3.45
C ALA A 154 26.42 13.28 -4.89
N ALA A 155 25.85 12.60 -5.89
CA ALA A 155 25.91 13.03 -7.28
C ALA A 155 25.16 14.35 -7.53
N THR A 156 23.97 14.55 -6.95
CA THR A 156 23.23 15.82 -7.08
C THR A 156 23.97 16.98 -6.39
N VAL A 157 24.62 16.73 -5.25
CA VAL A 157 25.52 17.71 -4.60
C VAL A 157 26.69 18.06 -5.51
N LEU A 158 27.41 17.07 -6.06
CA LEU A 158 28.62 17.30 -6.84
C LEU A 158 28.30 18.05 -8.15
N VAL A 159 27.25 17.63 -8.87
CA VAL A 159 26.73 18.33 -10.06
C VAL A 159 26.27 19.76 -9.74
N ARG A 160 25.69 20.01 -8.57
CA ARG A 160 25.24 21.35 -8.17
C ARG A 160 26.32 22.23 -7.58
N PHE A 161 27.37 21.67 -7.00
CA PHE A 161 28.58 22.39 -6.60
C PHE A 161 29.27 22.99 -7.83
N GLU A 162 29.42 22.19 -8.89
CA GLU A 162 29.98 22.61 -10.18
C GLU A 162 29.09 23.69 -10.85
N LEU A 163 27.80 23.40 -11.03
CA LEU A 163 26.83 24.32 -11.65
C LEU A 163 26.59 25.63 -10.86
N ALA A 164 26.96 25.69 -9.58
CA ALA A 164 26.84 26.87 -8.73
C ALA A 164 28.21 27.49 -8.39
N SER A 165 29.22 27.26 -9.25
CA SER A 165 30.58 27.81 -9.14
C SER A 165 31.18 27.72 -7.73
N GLY A 166 31.12 26.52 -7.13
CA GLY A 166 31.67 26.23 -5.80
C GLY A 166 30.79 26.65 -4.62
N SER A 167 29.56 27.11 -4.83
CA SER A 167 28.67 27.56 -3.75
C SER A 167 28.15 26.41 -2.88
N LEU A 168 28.88 26.09 -1.79
CA LEU A 168 28.46 25.10 -0.78
C LEU A 168 27.04 25.35 -0.25
N ARG A 169 26.58 26.61 -0.19
CA ARG A 169 25.23 26.94 0.29
C ARG A 169 24.14 26.44 -0.68
N ALA A 170 24.35 26.57 -1.99
CA ALA A 170 23.40 26.12 -3.00
C ALA A 170 23.40 24.59 -3.16
N ALA A 171 24.55 23.93 -3.01
CA ALA A 171 24.63 22.48 -2.94
C ALA A 171 23.97 21.94 -1.65
N GLY A 172 24.19 22.61 -0.51
CA GLY A 172 23.67 22.23 0.80
C GLY A 172 22.15 22.28 0.94
N THR A 173 21.47 23.25 0.31
CA THR A 173 19.99 23.30 0.33
C THR A 173 19.35 22.18 -0.49
N ILE A 174 19.95 21.82 -1.62
CA ILE A 174 19.49 20.70 -2.46
C ILE A 174 19.77 19.35 -1.78
N TYR A 175 20.90 19.23 -1.09
CA TYR A 175 21.19 18.08 -0.23
C TYR A 175 20.19 17.93 0.91
N LEU A 176 19.89 19.01 1.63
CA LEU A 176 18.86 19.05 2.67
C LEU A 176 17.52 18.58 2.11
N GLY A 177 17.02 19.18 1.03
CA GLY A 177 15.75 18.76 0.40
C GLY A 177 15.73 17.28 -0.03
N THR A 178 16.84 16.76 -0.55
CA THR A 178 16.97 15.34 -0.94
C THR A 178 16.94 14.41 0.29
N MET A 179 17.63 14.77 1.37
CA MET A 179 17.64 14.01 2.61
C MET A 179 16.31 14.12 3.37
N GLN A 180 15.66 15.28 3.36
CA GLN A 180 14.33 15.51 3.93
C GLN A 180 13.27 14.65 3.20
N ALA A 181 13.30 14.61 1.87
CA ALA A 181 12.43 13.75 1.06
C ALA A 181 12.67 12.25 1.35
N PHE A 182 13.94 11.83 1.44
CA PHE A 182 14.30 10.47 1.82
C PHE A 182 13.84 10.10 3.24
N LEU A 183 14.01 11.00 4.20
CA LEU A 183 13.54 10.82 5.58
C LEU A 183 12.02 10.65 5.62
N GLY A 184 11.28 11.49 4.89
CA GLY A 184 9.84 11.38 4.70
C GLY A 184 9.42 10.04 4.10
N VAL A 185 10.10 9.58 3.04
CA VAL A 185 9.86 8.25 2.42
C VAL A 185 10.18 7.10 3.38
N ARG A 186 11.31 7.15 4.10
CA ARG A 186 11.67 6.16 5.13
C ARG A 186 10.61 6.06 6.23
N VAL A 187 10.07 7.20 6.64
CA VAL A 187 9.07 7.31 7.70
C VAL A 187 7.70 6.86 7.20
N GLY A 188 7.30 7.22 5.98
CA GLY A 188 6.10 6.70 5.32
C GLY A 188 6.15 5.17 5.14
N ILE A 189 7.29 4.63 4.71
CA ILE A 189 7.52 3.18 4.64
C ILE A 189 7.42 2.53 6.03
N LYS A 190 8.03 3.12 7.06
CA LYS A 190 8.01 2.54 8.41
C LYS A 190 6.64 2.67 9.10
N PHE A 191 5.89 3.74 8.81
CA PHE A 191 4.48 3.89 9.20
C PHE A 191 3.61 2.85 8.49
N LEU A 192 3.77 2.66 7.18
CA LEU A 192 3.08 1.60 6.43
C LEU A 192 3.43 0.21 6.96
N GLN A 193 4.71 -0.05 7.30
CA GLN A 193 5.12 -1.28 7.98
C GLN A 193 4.47 -1.44 9.36
N LEU A 194 4.36 -0.37 10.15
CA LEU A 194 3.68 -0.40 11.45
C LEU A 194 2.19 -0.74 11.30
N GLN A 195 1.50 -0.14 10.31
CA GLN A 195 0.11 -0.46 9.98
C GLN A 195 -0.03 -1.91 9.49
N LEU A 196 0.91 -2.42 8.68
CA LEU A 196 0.93 -3.81 8.21
C LEU A 196 1.31 -4.82 9.32
N LEU A 197 2.04 -4.41 10.35
CA LEU A 197 2.31 -5.23 11.54
C LEU A 197 1.11 -5.22 12.51
N ALA A 198 0.44 -4.08 12.66
CA ALA A 198 -0.87 -4.02 13.33
C ALA A 198 -1.92 -4.87 12.60
N ALA A 199 -1.81 -5.01 11.26
CA ALA A 199 -2.62 -5.93 10.47
C ALA A 199 -2.31 -7.42 10.72
N GLN A 200 -1.13 -7.75 11.26
CA GLN A 200 -0.68 -9.11 11.57
C GLN A 200 -0.85 -9.48 13.05
N ALA A 201 -1.20 -8.52 13.91
CA ALA A 201 -1.76 -8.81 15.22
C ALA A 201 -3.08 -9.59 15.06
N ARG A 202 -3.59 -10.22 16.13
CA ARG A 202 -4.88 -10.95 16.12
C ARG A 202 -6.11 -10.00 16.11
N ILE A 203 -6.07 -8.99 15.26
CA ILE A 203 -7.08 -7.94 15.10
C ILE A 203 -7.87 -8.22 13.81
N HIS A 204 -9.20 -8.10 13.86
CA HIS A 204 -10.05 -8.32 12.69
C HIS A 204 -9.70 -7.35 11.55
N PRO A 205 -9.50 -7.79 10.29
CA PRO A 205 -8.99 -6.93 9.21
C PRO A 205 -9.77 -5.63 8.98
N ALA A 206 -11.10 -5.63 9.15
CA ALA A 206 -11.90 -4.41 9.05
C ALA A 206 -11.56 -3.36 10.12
N ARG A 207 -11.17 -3.77 11.34
CA ARG A 207 -10.72 -2.83 12.38
C ARG A 207 -9.37 -2.20 12.01
N VAL A 208 -8.48 -2.98 11.38
CA VAL A 208 -7.19 -2.49 10.88
C VAL A 208 -7.42 -1.44 9.78
N MET A 209 -8.32 -1.71 8.84
CA MET A 209 -8.73 -0.74 7.81
C MET A 209 -9.24 0.57 8.44
N VAL A 210 -10.22 0.49 9.36
CA VAL A 210 -10.77 1.67 10.04
C VAL A 210 -9.70 2.45 10.82
N LEU A 211 -8.85 1.77 11.60
CA LEU A 211 -7.80 2.42 12.39
C LEU A 211 -6.72 3.07 11.51
N SER A 212 -6.31 2.41 10.42
CA SER A 212 -5.33 2.97 9.49
C SER A 212 -5.85 4.22 8.79
N PHE A 213 -7.10 4.19 8.29
CA PHE A 213 -7.76 5.36 7.71
C PHE A 213 -7.90 6.49 8.72
N ALA A 214 -8.43 6.21 9.92
CA ALA A 214 -8.56 7.21 10.99
C ALA A 214 -7.20 7.84 11.37
N THR A 215 -6.13 7.05 11.43
CA THR A 215 -4.78 7.56 11.71
C THR A 215 -4.30 8.51 10.62
N VAL A 216 -4.46 8.14 9.34
CA VAL A 216 -4.05 8.98 8.19
C VAL A 216 -4.90 10.27 8.12
N ILE A 217 -6.21 10.17 8.40
CA ILE A 217 -7.11 11.34 8.46
C ILE A 217 -6.69 12.30 9.57
N LEU A 218 -6.40 11.82 10.78
CA LEU A 218 -6.00 12.66 11.91
C LEU A 218 -4.63 13.32 11.67
N VAL A 219 -3.65 12.59 11.15
CA VAL A 219 -2.34 13.16 10.76
C VAL A 219 -2.51 14.18 9.64
N GLY A 220 -3.33 13.88 8.63
CA GLY A 220 -3.67 14.80 7.55
C GLY A 220 -4.34 16.08 8.03
N ALA A 221 -5.30 15.98 8.95
CA ALA A 221 -6.00 17.11 9.54
C ALA A 221 -5.04 18.05 10.30
N LEU A 222 -4.12 17.46 11.08
CA LEU A 222 -3.10 18.22 11.80
C LEU A 222 -2.10 18.89 10.85
N LEU A 223 -1.69 18.23 9.77
CA LEU A 223 -0.84 18.83 8.73
C LEU A 223 -1.55 19.96 7.98
N LEU A 224 -2.84 19.82 7.68
CA LEU A 224 -3.63 20.87 7.02
C LEU A 224 -3.95 22.06 7.93
N ALA A 225 -3.99 21.86 9.25
CA ALA A 225 -4.16 22.92 10.25
C ALA A 225 -2.86 23.66 10.63
N LEU A 226 -1.72 23.33 10.00
CA LEU A 226 -0.49 24.09 10.15
C LEU A 226 -0.62 25.46 9.43
N PRO A 227 -0.15 26.59 10.01
CA PRO A 227 -0.29 27.91 9.39
C PRO A 227 0.20 28.00 7.95
N LYS A 228 1.28 27.30 7.58
CA LYS A 228 1.83 27.29 6.22
C LYS A 228 1.01 26.45 5.22
N SER A 229 -0.02 25.73 5.65
CA SER A 229 -0.92 24.93 4.79
C SER A 229 -2.08 25.73 4.22
N THR A 230 -2.54 26.78 4.89
CA THR A 230 -3.66 27.64 4.46
C THR A 230 -3.22 29.10 4.33
N ARG A 231 -3.82 29.85 3.41
CA ARG A 231 -3.41 31.24 3.15
C ARG A 231 -3.88 32.18 4.25
N PRO A 232 -3.12 33.26 4.56
CA PRO A 232 -3.43 34.17 5.67
C PRO A 232 -4.86 34.75 5.69
N ILE A 233 -5.49 34.91 4.53
CA ILE A 233 -6.91 35.33 4.39
C ILE A 233 -7.84 34.42 5.21
N VAL A 234 -7.62 33.10 5.17
CA VAL A 234 -8.44 32.09 5.88
C VAL A 234 -8.04 31.95 7.36
N ALA A 235 -6.83 32.39 7.71
CA ALA A 235 -6.35 32.43 9.09
C ALA A 235 -6.71 33.73 9.83
N GLY A 236 -6.96 34.83 9.10
CA GLY A 236 -7.22 36.17 9.64
C GLY A 236 -8.68 36.60 9.65
N GLU A 237 -9.55 36.04 8.80
CA GLU A 237 -10.97 36.42 8.76
C GLU A 237 -11.80 35.72 9.85
N GLY A 238 -12.77 36.47 10.38
CA GLY A 238 -13.65 36.05 11.47
C GLY A 238 -14.58 34.89 11.09
N LEU A 239 -15.22 34.29 12.11
CA LEU A 239 -16.02 33.05 12.04
C LEU A 239 -15.26 31.78 11.62
N TYR A 240 -14.33 31.86 10.65
CA TYR A 240 -13.60 30.70 10.11
C TYR A 240 -12.54 30.15 11.07
N GLN A 241 -11.85 31.01 11.85
CA GLN A 241 -10.88 30.57 12.87
C GLN A 241 -11.47 29.51 13.83
N ALA A 242 -12.68 29.75 14.35
CA ALA A 242 -13.32 28.89 15.35
C ALA A 242 -13.66 27.47 14.84
N LYS A 243 -13.65 27.25 13.52
CA LYS A 243 -13.88 25.94 12.89
C LYS A 243 -12.71 25.46 12.04
N HIS A 244 -11.55 26.15 12.06
CA HIS A 244 -10.43 25.85 11.17
C HIS A 244 -9.96 24.39 11.25
N LEU A 245 -9.77 23.85 12.46
CA LEU A 245 -9.39 22.45 12.68
C LEU A 245 -10.47 21.47 12.20
N LEU A 246 -11.76 21.81 12.36
CA LEU A 246 -12.88 20.99 11.87
C LEU A 246 -12.94 20.98 10.34
N ASN A 247 -12.69 22.12 9.70
CA ASN A 247 -12.63 22.24 8.23
C ASN A 247 -11.43 21.48 7.66
N CYS A 248 -10.27 21.54 8.31
CA CYS A 248 -9.09 20.75 7.94
C CYS A 248 -9.30 19.25 8.17
N LEU A 249 -10.01 18.86 9.23
CA LEU A 249 -10.43 17.47 9.47
C LEU A 249 -11.44 16.98 8.42
N PHE A 250 -12.40 17.81 8.03
CA PHE A 250 -13.34 17.49 6.95
C PHE A 250 -12.61 17.30 5.62
N THR A 251 -11.73 18.24 5.24
CA THR A 251 -10.94 18.16 3.99
C THR A 251 -10.00 16.95 4.01
N ALA A 252 -9.34 16.65 5.13
CA ALA A 252 -8.51 15.44 5.27
C ALA A 252 -9.36 14.16 5.17
N THR A 253 -10.54 14.13 5.77
CA THR A 253 -11.48 13.00 5.66
C THR A 253 -11.92 12.82 4.21
N SER A 254 -12.34 13.88 3.54
CA SER A 254 -12.76 13.87 2.14
C SER A 254 -11.63 13.46 1.18
N ALA A 255 -10.38 13.84 1.46
CA ALA A 255 -9.22 13.43 0.69
C ALA A 255 -8.90 11.93 0.86
N VAL A 256 -8.84 11.43 2.10
CA VAL A 256 -8.51 10.01 2.38
C VAL A 256 -9.66 9.05 2.06
N CYS A 257 -10.91 9.48 2.23
CA CYS A 257 -12.11 8.77 1.78
C CYS A 257 -12.46 9.07 0.32
N VAL A 258 -11.62 9.83 -0.38
CA VAL A 258 -11.62 9.99 -1.84
C VAL A 258 -12.96 10.49 -2.38
N THR A 259 -13.56 11.45 -1.67
CA THR A 259 -14.98 11.86 -1.79
C THR A 259 -15.20 13.19 -2.53
N GLY A 260 -14.21 14.10 -2.54
CA GLY A 260 -14.23 15.33 -3.33
C GLY A 260 -15.09 16.48 -2.78
N LEU A 261 -15.76 16.30 -1.65
CA LEU A 261 -16.44 17.38 -0.93
C LEU A 261 -15.42 18.31 -0.28
N VAL A 262 -15.62 19.62 -0.42
CA VAL A 262 -14.71 20.65 0.11
C VAL A 262 -15.48 21.73 0.87
N VAL A 263 -14.90 22.20 1.98
CA VAL A 263 -15.39 23.37 2.75
C VAL A 263 -14.50 24.61 2.51
N TYR A 264 -13.22 24.37 2.21
CA TYR A 264 -12.26 25.36 1.74
C TYR A 264 -11.87 25.01 0.29
N ASP A 265 -11.77 26.01 -0.57
CA ASP A 265 -11.39 25.85 -1.98
C ASP A 265 -9.93 25.42 -2.08
N THR A 266 -9.70 24.21 -2.61
CA THR A 266 -8.37 23.60 -2.79
C THR A 266 -7.36 24.55 -3.44
N GLY A 267 -7.79 25.32 -4.45
CA GLY A 267 -6.97 26.23 -5.24
C GLY A 267 -6.78 27.61 -4.63
N ARG A 268 -7.78 28.12 -3.93
CA ARG A 268 -7.82 29.48 -3.36
C ARG A 268 -7.31 29.54 -1.92
N ASP A 269 -7.66 28.56 -1.10
CA ASP A 269 -7.56 28.67 0.36
C ASP A 269 -6.32 27.95 0.91
N PHE A 270 -5.92 26.83 0.28
CA PHE A 270 -4.70 26.12 0.63
C PHE A 270 -3.46 26.68 -0.10
N THR A 271 -2.30 26.65 0.56
CA THR A 271 -1.01 26.93 -0.07
C THR A 271 -0.56 25.74 -0.94
N LEU A 272 0.53 25.87 -1.69
CA LEU A 272 1.13 24.74 -2.42
C LEU A 272 1.50 23.57 -1.46
N PHE A 273 1.85 23.87 -0.20
CA PHE A 273 2.10 22.85 0.82
C PHE A 273 0.81 22.14 1.24
N GLY A 274 -0.26 22.89 1.54
CA GLY A 274 -1.58 22.29 1.86
C GLY A 274 -2.15 21.47 0.70
N GLN A 275 -2.02 21.95 -0.55
CA GLN A 275 -2.42 21.21 -1.75
C GLN A 275 -1.60 19.94 -1.96
N ALA A 276 -0.29 19.96 -1.67
CA ALA A 276 0.56 18.77 -1.69
C ALA A 276 0.18 17.75 -0.60
N VAL A 277 -0.19 18.21 0.61
CA VAL A 277 -0.74 17.34 1.66
C VAL A 277 -2.05 16.69 1.20
N ILE A 278 -3.00 17.47 0.64
CA ILE A 278 -4.25 16.92 0.06
C ILE A 278 -3.94 15.87 -1.01
N LEU A 279 -3.00 16.14 -1.92
CA LEU A 279 -2.61 15.20 -2.98
C LEU A 279 -2.04 13.88 -2.43
N VAL A 280 -1.22 13.94 -1.36
CA VAL A 280 -0.70 12.74 -0.68
C VAL A 280 -1.81 11.98 0.06
N LEU A 281 -2.76 12.69 0.69
CA LEU A 281 -3.91 12.07 1.36
C LEU A 281 -4.84 11.36 0.36
N ILE A 282 -5.07 11.95 -0.82
CA ILE A 282 -5.77 11.32 -1.94
C ILE A 282 -5.04 10.04 -2.38
N GLN A 283 -3.72 10.12 -2.61
CA GLN A 283 -2.93 8.99 -3.08
C GLN A 283 -2.96 7.81 -2.10
N VAL A 284 -2.77 8.08 -0.80
CA VAL A 284 -2.78 7.07 0.27
C VAL A 284 -4.19 6.50 0.48
N GLY A 285 -5.21 7.36 0.45
CA GLY A 285 -6.62 6.97 0.55
C GLY A 285 -7.05 6.07 -0.60
N GLY A 286 -6.83 6.51 -1.84
CA GLY A 286 -7.16 5.77 -3.07
C GLY A 286 -6.46 4.42 -3.13
N LEU A 287 -5.14 4.36 -2.90
CA LEU A 287 -4.41 3.09 -2.82
C LEU A 287 -4.96 2.21 -1.69
N GLY A 288 -5.32 2.78 -0.54
CA GLY A 288 -5.97 2.06 0.56
C GLY A 288 -7.30 1.42 0.14
N VAL A 289 -8.23 2.20 -0.40
CA VAL A 289 -9.54 1.73 -0.87
C VAL A 289 -9.37 0.65 -1.95
N MET A 290 -8.49 0.86 -2.92
CA MET A 290 -8.23 -0.08 -4.01
C MET A 290 -7.60 -1.40 -3.50
N ILE A 291 -6.67 -1.35 -2.54
CA ILE A 291 -6.09 -2.56 -1.92
C ILE A 291 -7.12 -3.31 -1.08
N PHE A 292 -7.78 -2.63 -0.13
CA PHE A 292 -8.75 -3.28 0.77
C PHE A 292 -9.96 -3.83 0.00
N GLY A 293 -10.51 -3.06 -0.93
CA GLY A 293 -11.60 -3.50 -1.80
C GLY A 293 -11.23 -4.73 -2.65
N THR A 294 -10.01 -4.76 -3.19
CA THR A 294 -9.54 -5.94 -3.95
C THR A 294 -9.33 -7.16 -3.05
N VAL A 295 -8.81 -6.98 -1.82
CA VAL A 295 -8.66 -8.09 -0.86
C VAL A 295 -10.02 -8.63 -0.43
N ILE A 296 -10.96 -7.76 -0.05
CA ILE A 296 -12.33 -8.15 0.35
C ILE A 296 -13.06 -8.86 -0.81
N GLY A 297 -13.00 -8.30 -2.03
CA GLY A 297 -13.58 -8.93 -3.22
C GLY A 297 -12.96 -10.29 -3.55
N THR A 298 -11.66 -10.46 -3.33
CA THR A 298 -10.96 -11.76 -3.50
C THR A 298 -11.42 -12.78 -2.45
N LEU A 299 -11.66 -12.36 -1.20
CA LEU A 299 -12.16 -13.24 -0.14
C LEU A 299 -13.62 -13.66 -0.40
N ALA A 300 -14.51 -12.72 -0.75
CA ALA A 300 -15.89 -13.02 -1.12
C ALA A 300 -15.98 -13.93 -2.37
N GLY A 301 -15.14 -13.68 -3.38
CA GLY A 301 -15.03 -14.55 -4.56
C GLY A 301 -14.51 -15.97 -4.25
N ARG A 302 -13.68 -16.13 -3.20
CA ARG A 302 -13.26 -17.45 -2.72
C ARG A 302 -14.42 -18.23 -2.11
N GLU A 303 -15.35 -17.64 -1.38
CA GLU A 303 -16.52 -18.37 -0.85
C GLU A 303 -17.45 -18.88 -1.96
N LEU A 304 -17.69 -18.07 -2.99
CA LEU A 304 -18.45 -18.49 -4.18
C LEU A 304 -17.78 -19.66 -4.91
N SER A 305 -16.44 -19.69 -4.96
CA SER A 305 -15.65 -20.78 -5.55
C SER A 305 -15.56 -22.02 -4.65
N LEU A 306 -15.49 -21.86 -3.33
CA LEU A 306 -15.39 -22.97 -2.37
C LEU A 306 -16.64 -23.85 -2.36
N ARG A 307 -17.83 -23.28 -2.61
CA ARG A 307 -19.07 -24.05 -2.86
C ARG A 307 -18.99 -24.99 -4.07
N SER A 308 -17.98 -24.82 -4.94
CA SER A 308 -17.71 -25.68 -6.10
C SER A 308 -16.35 -26.41 -6.04
N ALA A 309 -15.59 -26.30 -4.93
CA ALA A 309 -14.19 -26.72 -4.90
C ALA A 309 -13.70 -27.28 -3.54
N LEU A 310 -14.41 -28.29 -3.00
CA LEU A 310 -13.98 -29.04 -1.79
C LEU A 310 -12.74 -29.95 -1.99
N VAL A 311 -11.98 -29.76 -3.08
CA VAL A 311 -10.91 -30.69 -3.53
C VAL A 311 -9.49 -30.14 -3.29
N LEU A 312 -9.32 -28.84 -2.98
CA LEU A 312 -8.00 -28.20 -2.85
C LEU A 312 -7.76 -27.55 -1.48
N GLN A 313 -8.11 -28.25 -0.40
CA GLN A 313 -8.06 -27.71 0.96
C GLN A 313 -6.64 -27.54 1.53
N ASP A 314 -5.63 -28.21 0.95
CA ASP A 314 -4.30 -28.39 1.55
C ASP A 314 -3.18 -27.47 0.99
N ALA A 315 -3.44 -26.76 -0.13
CA ALA A 315 -2.40 -26.04 -0.87
C ALA A 315 -2.17 -24.56 -0.48
N LEU A 316 -3.01 -23.99 0.41
CA LEU A 316 -3.31 -22.55 0.37
C LEU A 316 -2.70 -21.67 1.48
N SER A 317 -2.04 -22.24 2.49
CA SER A 317 -1.57 -21.48 3.66
C SER A 317 -0.38 -20.54 3.36
N HIS A 318 0.59 -20.97 2.56
CA HIS A 318 1.84 -20.23 2.35
C HIS A 318 1.81 -19.28 1.13
N ASP A 319 1.22 -19.66 -0.02
CA ASP A 319 1.23 -18.78 -1.20
C ASP A 319 0.23 -17.61 -1.12
N THR A 320 -0.81 -17.66 -0.26
CA THR A 320 -1.78 -16.56 -0.14
C THR A 320 -1.13 -15.21 0.22
N ALA A 321 -0.13 -15.19 1.12
CA ALA A 321 0.62 -13.96 1.44
C ALA A 321 1.47 -13.47 0.25
N GLY A 322 2.09 -14.40 -0.49
CA GLY A 322 2.83 -14.10 -1.71
C GLY A 322 1.94 -13.54 -2.84
N GLN A 323 0.72 -14.07 -3.00
CA GLN A 323 -0.30 -13.57 -3.92
C GLN A 323 -0.69 -12.13 -3.58
N ILE A 324 -0.99 -11.83 -2.31
CA ILE A 324 -1.31 -10.47 -1.86
C ILE A 324 -0.14 -9.51 -2.10
N GLY A 325 1.09 -9.90 -1.79
CA GLY A 325 2.29 -9.09 -2.04
C GLY A 325 2.53 -8.81 -3.53
N ARG A 326 2.27 -9.78 -4.42
CA ARG A 326 2.28 -9.58 -5.88
C ARG A 326 1.18 -8.61 -6.33
N MET A 327 -0.01 -8.72 -5.75
CA MET A 327 -1.16 -7.87 -6.05
C MET A 327 -0.96 -6.41 -5.61
N VAL A 328 -0.47 -6.16 -4.39
CA VAL A 328 -0.16 -4.79 -3.90
C VAL A 328 0.90 -4.10 -4.76
N ARG A 329 1.91 -4.84 -5.25
CA ARG A 329 2.89 -4.29 -6.21
C ARG A 329 2.26 -3.93 -7.56
N PHE A 330 1.39 -4.81 -8.09
CA PHE A 330 0.66 -4.54 -9.33
C PHE A 330 -0.26 -3.31 -9.20
N ILE A 331 -0.94 -3.17 -8.05
CA ILE A 331 -1.73 -1.98 -7.69
C ILE A 331 -0.84 -0.73 -7.73
N PHE A 332 0.19 -0.68 -6.88
CA PHE A 332 1.06 0.48 -6.71
C PHE A 332 1.73 0.95 -8.02
N PHE A 333 2.35 0.04 -8.77
CA PHE A 333 2.98 0.40 -10.05
C PHE A 333 1.97 0.65 -11.17
N GLY A 334 0.79 0.01 -11.15
CA GLY A 334 -0.29 0.27 -12.10
C GLY A 334 -0.85 1.68 -11.95
N THR A 335 -1.14 2.08 -10.70
CA THR A 335 -1.55 3.44 -10.32
C THR A 335 -0.56 4.48 -10.84
N LEU A 336 0.73 4.38 -10.44
CA LEU A 336 1.74 5.37 -10.84
C LEU A 336 1.95 5.47 -12.37
N VAL A 337 1.83 4.37 -13.11
CA VAL A 337 1.95 4.39 -14.58
C VAL A 337 0.75 5.07 -15.25
N LEU A 338 -0.47 4.83 -14.76
CA LEU A 338 -1.68 5.45 -15.29
C LEU A 338 -1.75 6.93 -14.93
N GLU A 339 -1.36 7.30 -13.72
CA GLU A 339 -1.28 8.69 -13.26
C GLU A 339 -0.19 9.49 -14.00
N ALA A 340 0.98 8.89 -14.23
CA ALA A 340 2.04 9.51 -15.04
C ALA A 340 1.61 9.70 -16.50
N ALA A 341 0.97 8.68 -17.12
CA ALA A 341 0.44 8.79 -18.47
C ALA A 341 -0.64 9.89 -18.56
N GLY A 342 -1.58 9.92 -17.61
CA GLY A 342 -2.60 10.95 -17.53
C GLY A 342 -2.03 12.37 -17.35
N ALA A 343 -1.01 12.53 -16.50
CA ALA A 343 -0.36 13.82 -16.29
C ALA A 343 0.40 14.31 -17.53
N VAL A 344 1.05 13.40 -18.28
CA VAL A 344 1.70 13.73 -19.56
C VAL A 344 0.68 14.17 -20.60
N LEU A 345 -0.46 13.47 -20.71
CA LEU A 345 -1.53 13.84 -21.66
C LEU A 345 -2.22 15.16 -21.28
N LEU A 346 -2.44 15.40 -19.98
CA LEU A 346 -3.03 16.65 -19.47
C LEU A 346 -2.11 17.87 -19.63
N TYR A 347 -0.78 17.70 -19.64
CA TYR A 347 0.17 18.81 -19.73
C TYR A 347 -0.07 19.73 -20.94
N GLY A 348 -0.43 19.15 -22.09
CA GLY A 348 -0.79 19.87 -23.31
C GLY A 348 -2.24 20.34 -23.39
N ALA A 349 -3.10 19.96 -22.44
CA ALA A 349 -4.53 20.28 -22.44
C ALA A 349 -4.88 21.62 -21.74
N TRP A 350 -3.99 22.14 -20.90
CA TRP A 350 -4.24 23.39 -20.15
C TRP A 350 -4.01 24.65 -20.98
N GLY A 351 -4.86 25.66 -20.82
CA GLY A 351 -4.76 26.93 -21.54
C GLY A 351 -3.67 27.86 -20.98
N PRO A 352 -3.53 29.08 -21.51
CA PRO A 352 -2.52 30.05 -21.08
C PRO A 352 -2.57 30.39 -19.58
N GLU A 353 -3.76 30.32 -18.95
CA GLU A 353 -4.01 30.61 -17.53
C GLU A 353 -3.24 29.70 -16.56
N VAL A 354 -2.92 28.48 -16.98
CA VAL A 354 -2.01 27.58 -16.26
C VAL A 354 -0.58 27.81 -16.77
N SER A 355 0.02 28.94 -16.43
CA SER A 355 1.44 29.23 -16.68
C SER A 355 2.10 29.79 -15.41
N PRO A 356 3.43 29.67 -15.19
CA PRO A 356 4.47 29.08 -16.05
C PRO A 356 4.53 27.53 -16.01
N TRP A 357 5.52 26.92 -16.69
CA TRP A 357 5.62 25.46 -16.86
C TRP A 357 5.60 24.62 -15.55
N PRO A 358 6.18 25.03 -14.40
CA PRO A 358 6.10 24.23 -13.17
C PRO A 358 4.66 24.13 -12.65
N LYS A 359 3.87 25.20 -12.84
CA LYS A 359 2.43 25.22 -12.55
C LYS A 359 1.71 24.20 -13.43
N ARG A 360 2.02 24.12 -14.73
CA ARG A 360 1.45 23.10 -15.65
C ARG A 360 1.74 21.68 -15.19
N VAL A 361 2.99 21.36 -14.83
CA VAL A 361 3.37 20.02 -14.36
C VAL A 361 2.59 19.68 -13.09
N TYR A 362 2.62 20.55 -12.08
CA TYR A 362 1.90 20.34 -10.83
C TYR A 362 0.39 20.14 -11.05
N TYR A 363 -0.22 21.01 -11.84
CA TYR A 363 -1.65 21.01 -12.14
C TYR A 363 -2.07 19.76 -12.94
N SER A 364 -1.21 19.24 -13.81
CA SER A 364 -1.44 17.98 -14.53
C SER A 364 -1.37 16.76 -13.62
N VAL A 365 -0.34 16.70 -12.76
CA VAL A 365 -0.17 15.62 -11.78
C VAL A 365 -1.33 15.60 -10.79
N PHE A 366 -1.71 16.77 -10.25
CA PHE A 366 -2.81 16.89 -9.28
C PHE A 366 -4.13 16.35 -9.85
N HIS A 367 -4.54 16.82 -11.04
CA HIS A 367 -5.80 16.35 -11.64
C HIS A 367 -5.72 14.90 -12.15
N SER A 368 -4.53 14.41 -12.56
CA SER A 368 -4.37 13.01 -12.97
C SER A 368 -4.52 12.03 -11.80
N VAL A 369 -3.85 12.31 -10.66
CA VAL A 369 -3.98 11.52 -9.42
C VAL A 369 -5.41 11.62 -8.87
N SER A 370 -5.98 12.84 -8.82
CA SER A 370 -7.37 13.05 -8.39
C SER A 370 -8.36 12.27 -9.26
N ALA A 371 -8.22 12.31 -10.59
CA ALA A 371 -9.07 11.57 -11.50
C ALA A 371 -8.89 10.06 -11.37
N PHE A 372 -7.66 9.54 -11.35
CA PHE A 372 -7.42 8.09 -11.25
C PHE A 372 -7.85 7.50 -9.90
N CYS A 373 -7.68 8.24 -8.81
CA CYS A 373 -8.19 7.83 -7.50
C CYS A 373 -9.72 7.97 -7.38
N ASN A 374 -10.41 8.67 -8.30
CA ASN A 374 -11.81 9.10 -8.23
C ASN A 374 -12.10 10.18 -7.16
N ALA A 375 -11.10 10.97 -6.79
CA ALA A 375 -11.14 11.85 -5.62
C ALA A 375 -11.99 13.12 -5.77
N GLY A 376 -12.35 13.55 -6.99
CA GLY A 376 -13.19 14.73 -7.22
C GLY A 376 -12.54 16.09 -6.92
N PHE A 377 -11.43 16.14 -6.19
CA PHE A 377 -10.67 17.37 -5.91
C PHE A 377 -10.12 18.00 -7.20
N ALA A 378 -10.25 19.32 -7.31
CA ALA A 378 -9.74 20.11 -8.41
C ALA A 378 -9.08 21.40 -7.90
N LEU A 379 -8.16 21.98 -8.69
CA LEU A 379 -7.47 23.24 -8.34
C LEU A 379 -8.22 24.52 -8.75
N PRO A 380 -9.24 24.52 -9.63
CA PRO A 380 -10.23 25.60 -9.69
C PRO A 380 -11.37 25.40 -8.69
N GLY A 381 -11.81 26.47 -8.03
CA GLY A 381 -12.99 26.45 -7.15
C GLY A 381 -14.31 26.09 -7.84
N ASN A 382 -14.40 26.25 -9.17
CA ASN A 382 -15.53 25.78 -9.98
C ASN A 382 -15.31 24.39 -10.61
N SER A 383 -14.38 23.60 -10.06
CA SER A 383 -13.95 22.31 -10.62
C SER A 383 -13.52 22.45 -12.09
N LEU A 384 -13.68 21.42 -12.91
CA LEU A 384 -13.28 21.45 -14.33
C LEU A 384 -14.23 22.27 -15.23
N LEU A 385 -15.22 23.00 -14.67
CA LEU A 385 -16.21 23.76 -15.45
C LEU A 385 -15.58 24.81 -16.39
N ALA A 386 -14.44 25.38 -16.01
CA ALA A 386 -13.65 26.28 -16.88
C ALA A 386 -13.21 25.59 -18.19
N TYR A 387 -12.98 24.27 -18.16
CA TYR A 387 -12.48 23.47 -19.27
C TYR A 387 -13.60 22.81 -20.10
N ARG A 388 -14.88 23.14 -19.87
CA ARG A 388 -16.06 22.53 -20.53
C ARG A 388 -16.08 22.48 -22.07
N ARG A 389 -15.19 23.22 -22.76
CA ARG A 389 -15.01 23.18 -24.24
C ARG A 389 -13.69 22.53 -24.69
N THR A 390 -12.82 22.16 -23.75
CA THR A 390 -11.50 21.58 -24.01
C THR A 390 -11.60 20.05 -23.96
N TRP A 391 -11.90 19.45 -25.12
CA TRP A 391 -12.13 18.01 -25.23
C TRP A 391 -10.96 17.15 -24.70
N GLN A 392 -9.73 17.66 -24.78
CA GLN A 392 -8.53 16.99 -24.30
C GLN A 392 -8.55 16.74 -22.79
N VAL A 393 -9.11 17.66 -21.99
CA VAL A 393 -9.20 17.51 -20.53
C VAL A 393 -10.12 16.34 -20.18
N TYR A 394 -11.36 16.35 -20.68
CA TYR A 394 -12.31 15.27 -20.43
C TYR A 394 -11.89 13.94 -21.08
N GLY A 395 -11.27 13.99 -22.26
CA GLY A 395 -10.71 12.83 -22.95
C GLY A 395 -9.58 12.11 -22.20
N VAL A 396 -8.99 12.73 -21.16
CA VAL A 396 -8.04 12.08 -20.25
C VAL A 396 -8.69 11.79 -18.89
N ILE A 397 -9.42 12.76 -18.32
CA ILE A 397 -10.06 12.64 -16.99
C ILE A 397 -11.11 11.51 -16.97
N MET A 398 -11.95 11.38 -17.99
CA MET A 398 -12.97 10.32 -18.03
C MET A 398 -12.36 8.90 -18.09
N PRO A 399 -11.39 8.59 -18.97
CA PRO A 399 -10.70 7.30 -18.91
C PRO A 399 -9.97 7.02 -17.61
N LEU A 400 -9.34 8.02 -16.97
CA LEU A 400 -8.67 7.83 -15.67
C LEU A 400 -9.67 7.41 -14.58
N ILE A 401 -10.81 8.10 -14.49
CA ILE A 401 -11.89 7.79 -13.55
C ILE A 401 -12.42 6.36 -13.77
N VAL A 402 -12.72 6.01 -15.02
CA VAL A 402 -13.21 4.66 -15.36
C VAL A 402 -12.17 3.60 -15.02
N LEU A 403 -10.90 3.78 -15.40
CA LEU A 403 -9.84 2.81 -15.13
C LEU A 403 -9.60 2.63 -13.62
N GLY A 404 -9.62 3.71 -12.83
CA GLY A 404 -9.55 3.64 -11.37
C GLY A 404 -10.73 2.88 -10.76
N GLY A 405 -11.96 3.17 -11.25
CA GLY A 405 -13.20 2.56 -10.77
C GLY A 405 -13.38 1.07 -11.09
N LEU A 406 -12.80 0.56 -12.18
CA LEU A 406 -12.95 -0.84 -12.59
C LEU A 406 -12.32 -1.86 -11.62
N GLY A 407 -11.35 -1.45 -10.82
CA GLY A 407 -10.65 -2.31 -9.86
C GLY A 407 -9.61 -3.25 -10.48
N PHE A 408 -8.59 -3.60 -9.70
CA PHE A 408 -7.38 -4.23 -10.21
C PHE A 408 -7.49 -5.65 -10.79
N PRO A 409 -8.43 -6.53 -10.37
CA PRO A 409 -8.66 -7.79 -11.08
C PRO A 409 -9.05 -7.57 -12.54
N VAL A 410 -9.90 -6.57 -12.79
CA VAL A 410 -10.39 -6.22 -14.14
C VAL A 410 -9.30 -5.52 -14.95
N LEU A 411 -8.55 -4.58 -14.35
CA LEU A 411 -7.39 -3.97 -14.99
C LEU A 411 -6.31 -4.99 -15.38
N ARG A 412 -6.11 -6.04 -14.58
CA ARG A 412 -5.17 -7.13 -14.91
C ARG A 412 -5.67 -7.95 -16.09
N ASP A 413 -6.93 -8.38 -16.07
CA ASP A 413 -7.55 -9.16 -17.16
C ASP A 413 -7.52 -8.37 -18.48
N LEU A 414 -7.85 -7.07 -18.41
CA LEU A 414 -7.70 -6.12 -19.51
C LEU A 414 -6.25 -5.99 -20.00
N GLN A 415 -5.26 -5.91 -19.09
CA GLN A 415 -3.85 -5.86 -19.49
C GLN A 415 -3.39 -7.14 -20.20
N GLU A 416 -3.80 -8.32 -19.72
CA GLU A 416 -3.47 -9.60 -20.37
C GLU A 416 -4.16 -9.71 -21.76
N HIS A 417 -5.39 -9.25 -21.90
CA HIS A 417 -6.10 -9.15 -23.19
C HIS A 417 -5.44 -8.15 -24.16
N LEU A 418 -5.07 -6.94 -23.70
CA LEU A 418 -4.43 -5.91 -24.52
C LEU A 418 -3.05 -6.34 -25.00
N ARG A 419 -2.25 -7.03 -24.16
CA ARG A 419 -0.97 -7.63 -24.58
C ARG A 419 -1.16 -8.65 -25.71
N LEU A 420 -2.12 -9.56 -25.58
CA LEU A 420 -2.43 -10.54 -26.62
C LEU A 420 -2.96 -9.88 -27.91
N ALA A 421 -3.67 -8.76 -27.82
CA ALA A 421 -4.09 -7.98 -28.98
C ALA A 421 -2.89 -7.29 -29.68
N ALA A 422 -2.00 -6.65 -28.91
CA ALA A 422 -0.79 -6.01 -29.42
C ALA A 422 0.18 -7.03 -30.06
N GLU A 423 0.34 -8.22 -29.48
CA GLU A 423 1.09 -9.33 -30.09
C GLU A 423 0.48 -9.79 -31.43
N ARG A 424 -0.85 -9.81 -31.57
CA ARG A 424 -1.51 -10.16 -32.84
C ARG A 424 -1.31 -9.05 -33.88
N LEU A 425 -1.41 -7.79 -33.47
CA LEU A 425 -1.23 -6.64 -34.36
C LEU A 425 0.22 -6.53 -34.86
N THR A 426 1.20 -6.59 -33.97
CA THR A 426 2.64 -6.56 -34.33
C THR A 426 3.03 -7.72 -35.25
N ARG A 427 2.54 -8.95 -35.00
CA ARG A 427 2.76 -10.09 -35.92
C ARG A 427 2.10 -9.91 -37.29
N ARG A 428 0.96 -9.22 -37.38
CA ARG A 428 0.31 -8.87 -38.67
C ARG A 428 1.12 -7.82 -39.43
N LEU A 429 1.54 -6.74 -38.75
CA LEU A 429 2.31 -5.64 -39.33
C LEU A 429 3.72 -6.06 -39.76
N ALA A 430 4.38 -6.95 -39.00
CA ALA A 430 5.74 -7.39 -39.28
C ALA A 430 5.90 -8.35 -40.47
N GLY A 431 4.82 -8.71 -41.17
CA GLY A 431 4.81 -9.57 -42.37
C GLY A 431 5.25 -11.04 -42.18
N ARG A 432 5.90 -11.37 -41.06
CA ARG A 432 6.51 -12.67 -40.77
C ARG A 432 5.50 -13.80 -40.56
N ARG A 433 4.98 -14.33 -41.67
CA ARG A 433 4.49 -15.70 -41.79
C ARG A 433 5.69 -16.67 -41.73
N ASP A 434 6.34 -16.76 -40.57
CA ASP A 434 7.37 -17.78 -40.28
C ASP A 434 6.67 -19.16 -40.17
N PRO A 435 6.80 -20.06 -41.17
CA PRO A 435 5.94 -21.25 -41.26
C PRO A 435 6.30 -22.31 -40.22
N LEU A 436 7.51 -22.27 -39.69
CA LEU A 436 8.00 -23.20 -38.66
C LEU A 436 7.57 -22.75 -37.26
N LYS A 437 7.44 -21.44 -37.01
CA LYS A 437 6.87 -20.91 -35.76
C LYS A 437 5.34 -20.91 -35.77
N ARG A 438 4.75 -22.11 -35.78
CA ARG A 438 3.32 -22.31 -35.48
C ARG A 438 2.97 -21.51 -34.21
N PRO A 439 1.96 -20.61 -34.24
CA PRO A 439 1.65 -19.79 -33.08
C PRO A 439 1.22 -20.70 -31.92
N PRO A 440 1.70 -20.46 -30.68
CA PRO A 440 1.25 -21.24 -29.53
C PRO A 440 -0.27 -21.12 -29.46
N ARG A 441 -0.96 -22.26 -29.45
CA ARG A 441 -2.42 -22.38 -29.67
C ARG A 441 -3.24 -21.96 -28.42
N ARG A 442 -2.80 -20.88 -27.77
CA ARG A 442 -3.50 -20.21 -26.67
C ARG A 442 -4.87 -19.78 -27.18
N ARG A 443 -5.91 -20.48 -26.74
CA ARG A 443 -7.30 -20.02 -26.84
C ARG A 443 -7.35 -18.57 -26.32
N PRO A 444 -8.24 -17.70 -26.84
CA PRO A 444 -8.50 -16.43 -26.17
C PRO A 444 -8.84 -16.74 -24.71
N LEU A 445 -8.15 -16.07 -23.78
CA LEU A 445 -8.48 -16.20 -22.37
C LEU A 445 -9.94 -15.78 -22.22
N PRO A 446 -10.82 -16.59 -21.63
CA PRO A 446 -12.16 -16.13 -21.35
C PRO A 446 -12.05 -15.10 -20.23
N TRP A 447 -12.48 -13.85 -20.49
CA TRP A 447 -12.70 -12.82 -19.45
C TRP A 447 -13.30 -13.46 -18.19
N THR A 448 -12.74 -13.16 -17.03
CA THR A 448 -13.25 -13.72 -15.77
C THR A 448 -14.71 -13.31 -15.55
N LEU A 449 -15.49 -14.10 -14.81
CA LEU A 449 -16.89 -13.77 -14.53
C LEU A 449 -17.00 -12.38 -13.86
N GLN A 450 -16.09 -12.07 -12.94
CA GLN A 450 -15.98 -10.75 -12.31
C GLN A 450 -15.71 -9.65 -13.34
N SER A 451 -14.70 -9.81 -14.21
CA SER A 451 -14.37 -8.83 -15.25
C SER A 451 -15.54 -8.59 -16.20
N ARG A 452 -16.27 -9.64 -16.60
CA ARG A 452 -17.46 -9.51 -17.45
C ARG A 452 -18.53 -8.67 -16.77
N ILE A 453 -18.91 -9.03 -15.54
CA ILE A 453 -19.98 -8.36 -14.79
C ILE A 453 -19.63 -6.88 -14.56
N VAL A 454 -18.40 -6.58 -14.16
CA VAL A 454 -17.97 -5.18 -13.93
C VAL A 454 -17.95 -4.39 -15.24
N LEU A 455 -17.36 -4.93 -16.32
CA LEU A 455 -17.28 -4.22 -17.60
C LEU A 455 -18.67 -3.99 -18.23
N THR A 456 -19.59 -4.96 -18.17
CA THR A 456 -20.94 -4.78 -18.72
C THR A 456 -21.79 -3.85 -17.85
N ALA A 457 -21.72 -3.96 -16.52
CA ALA A 457 -22.47 -3.10 -15.61
C ALA A 457 -21.97 -1.64 -15.69
N SER A 458 -20.66 -1.41 -15.58
CA SER A 458 -20.09 -0.06 -15.71
C SER A 458 -20.35 0.55 -17.08
N GLY A 459 -20.17 -0.22 -18.17
CA GLY A 459 -20.46 0.25 -19.52
C GLY A 459 -21.93 0.65 -19.72
N LEU A 460 -22.87 -0.19 -19.25
CA LEU A 460 -24.29 0.09 -19.34
C LEU A 460 -24.70 1.29 -18.48
N LEU A 461 -24.22 1.40 -17.24
CA LEU A 461 -24.54 2.50 -16.34
C LEU A 461 -24.00 3.85 -16.86
N ILE A 462 -22.76 3.87 -17.38
CA ILE A 462 -22.16 5.08 -17.94
C ILE A 462 -22.93 5.52 -19.20
N LEU A 463 -23.23 4.61 -20.12
CA LEU A 463 -23.93 4.94 -21.37
C LEU A 463 -25.40 5.34 -21.12
N ALA A 464 -26.13 4.59 -20.30
CA ALA A 464 -27.52 4.92 -19.97
C ALA A 464 -27.62 6.23 -19.19
N GLY A 465 -26.72 6.47 -18.22
CA GLY A 465 -26.63 7.73 -17.49
C GLY A 465 -26.29 8.92 -18.38
N ALA A 466 -25.34 8.76 -19.31
CA ALA A 466 -24.98 9.81 -20.27
C ALA A 466 -26.12 10.14 -21.25
N VAL A 467 -26.87 9.14 -21.73
CA VAL A 467 -28.06 9.36 -22.56
C VAL A 467 -29.17 10.06 -21.77
N LEU A 468 -29.44 9.63 -20.53
CA LEU A 468 -30.46 10.26 -19.68
C LEU A 468 -30.12 11.73 -19.39
N LEU A 469 -28.87 12.03 -19.05
CA LEU A 469 -28.37 13.39 -18.80
C LEU A 469 -28.21 14.26 -20.07
N PHE A 470 -28.39 13.68 -21.26
CA PHE A 470 -28.44 14.43 -22.54
C PHE A 470 -29.88 14.72 -22.99
N LEU A 471 -30.86 14.03 -22.41
CA LEU A 471 -32.30 14.21 -22.66
C LEU A 471 -33.01 15.07 -21.60
N LEU A 472 -32.26 15.51 -20.58
CA LEU A 472 -32.68 16.39 -19.47
C LEU A 472 -32.09 17.81 -19.65
#